data_AF-A0A2E1MEQ2-F1
#
_entry.id   AF-A0A2E1MEQ2-F1
#
_cell.length_a   1.000
_cell.length_b   1.000
_cell.length_c   1.000
_cell.angle_alpha   90.00
_cell.angle_beta   90.00
_cell.angle_gamma   90.00
#
_symmetry.space_group_name_H-M   'P 1'
#
loop_
_entity.id
_entity.type
_entity.pdbx_description
1 polymer ?
#
loop_
_entity_poly.entity_id
_entity_poly.type
_entity_poly.pdbx_seq_one_letter_code
_entity_poly.pdbx_strand_id
1 'polypeptide(L)'
;MRNTSIILVLLLLMPTLTAVAEGGVNEASSLEGTDIATLQIDTQEARANVAFNISLNLSEEADQNGTTVEWITQICINSGVCYPPNTQSLERDESGAWIGEIIPDDSVTYVNWRFVLHYEGQSEVSIPETGWGWKVWSSCWYDNGTWGGSVWSDLGDDCKPDEEGLPGPTAPLAALSLAMAALMARRD
;
A
#
# COMPACT_ATOMS: atom_id res chain seq x y z
N MET A 1 33.40 16.05 -31.09
CA MET A 1 32.89 16.52 -29.78
C MET A 1 31.47 17.11 -29.83
N ARG A 2 30.98 17.65 -30.96
CA ARG A 2 29.61 18.22 -31.04
C ARG A 2 28.49 17.16 -31.12
N ASN A 3 28.73 16.02 -31.76
CA ASN A 3 27.72 14.94 -31.88
C ASN A 3 27.57 14.09 -30.61
N THR A 4 28.62 13.97 -29.80
CA THR A 4 28.58 13.24 -28.52
C THR A 4 27.73 13.96 -27.46
N SER A 5 27.69 15.30 -27.49
CA SER A 5 26.86 16.09 -26.57
C SER A 5 25.36 16.01 -26.88
N ILE A 6 24.97 15.84 -28.15
CA ILE A 6 23.55 15.74 -28.55
C ILE A 6 22.95 14.39 -28.12
N ILE A 7 23.74 13.31 -28.19
CA ILE A 7 23.30 11.96 -27.78
C ILE A 7 23.08 11.89 -26.26
N LEU A 8 23.94 12.54 -25.47
CA LEU A 8 23.82 12.56 -24.01
C LEU A 8 22.56 13.32 -23.54
N VAL A 9 22.19 14.42 -24.22
CA VAL A 9 20.98 15.19 -23.91
C VAL A 9 19.72 14.43 -24.31
N LEU A 10 19.74 13.65 -25.39
CA LEU A 10 18.58 12.82 -25.81
C LEU A 10 18.32 11.65 -24.85
N LEU A 11 19.35 11.06 -24.25
CA LEU A 11 19.23 9.99 -23.25
C LEU A 11 18.62 10.48 -21.93
N LEU A 12 18.83 11.75 -21.58
CA LEU A 12 18.25 12.39 -20.38
C LEU A 12 16.78 12.81 -20.57
N LEU A 13 16.28 12.81 -21.82
CA LEU A 13 14.91 13.19 -22.18
C LEU A 13 14.00 11.98 -22.37
N MET A 14 14.47 10.75 -22.12
CA MET A 14 13.57 9.60 -22.10
C MET A 14 12.62 9.75 -20.91
N PRO A 15 11.31 9.90 -21.11
CA PRO A 15 10.37 9.81 -20.01
C PRO A 15 10.54 8.41 -19.41
N THR A 16 10.91 8.34 -18.14
CA THR A 16 10.77 7.11 -17.39
C THR A 16 9.29 6.72 -17.48
N LEU A 17 8.99 5.64 -18.19
CA LEU A 17 7.66 5.02 -18.17
C LEU A 17 7.42 4.53 -16.75
N THR A 18 7.00 5.42 -15.86
CA THR A 18 6.35 5.01 -14.62
C THR A 18 4.99 4.50 -15.07
N ALA A 19 4.80 3.19 -15.06
CA ALA A 19 3.46 2.64 -15.09
C ALA A 19 2.73 3.27 -13.90
N VAL A 20 1.82 4.20 -14.19
CA VAL A 20 0.95 4.75 -13.16
C VAL A 20 -0.01 3.61 -12.85
N ALA A 21 0.18 2.97 -11.70
CA ALA A 21 -0.77 1.98 -11.22
C ALA A 21 -2.14 2.65 -11.16
N GLU A 22 -3.15 2.00 -11.75
CA GLU A 22 -4.50 2.53 -11.76
C GLU A 22 -5.10 2.42 -10.36
N GLY A 23 -5.59 3.53 -9.82
CA GLY A 23 -6.28 3.58 -8.55
C GLY A 23 -7.47 2.61 -8.52
N GLY A 24 -7.64 1.90 -7.41
CA GLY A 24 -8.74 0.95 -7.22
C GLY A 24 -8.54 -0.44 -7.83
N VAL A 25 -7.40 -0.73 -8.46
CA VAL A 25 -7.10 -2.07 -9.01
C VAL A 25 -6.21 -2.87 -8.06
N ASN A 26 -6.74 -3.96 -7.51
CA ASN A 26 -5.99 -4.85 -6.62
C ASN A 26 -4.82 -5.53 -7.35
N GLU A 27 -3.72 -5.74 -6.64
CA GLU A 27 -2.53 -6.43 -7.15
C GLU A 27 -2.31 -7.73 -6.39
N ALA A 28 -1.88 -8.77 -7.09
CA ALA A 28 -1.52 -10.05 -6.51
C ALA A 28 -0.34 -10.69 -7.24
N SER A 29 0.63 -11.17 -6.47
CA SER A 29 1.78 -11.89 -6.99
C SER A 29 1.44 -13.36 -7.24
N SER A 30 2.10 -13.95 -8.23
CA SER A 30 2.03 -15.39 -8.45
C SER A 30 2.64 -16.14 -7.27
N LEU A 31 2.00 -17.23 -6.87
CA LEU A 31 2.54 -18.19 -5.90
C LEU A 31 3.37 -19.29 -6.60
N GLU A 32 3.39 -19.33 -7.93
CA GLU A 32 4.13 -20.33 -8.70
C GLU A 32 5.63 -20.26 -8.39
N GLY A 33 6.22 -21.41 -8.05
CA GLY A 33 7.63 -21.51 -7.68
C GLY A 33 7.96 -21.03 -6.27
N THR A 34 6.95 -20.75 -5.44
CA THR A 34 7.11 -20.40 -4.03
C THR A 34 6.67 -21.56 -3.13
N ASP A 35 7.09 -21.54 -1.86
CA ASP A 35 6.65 -22.50 -0.84
C ASP A 35 5.30 -22.14 -0.20
N ILE A 36 4.60 -21.12 -0.72
CA ILE A 36 3.21 -20.84 -0.33
C ILE A 36 2.28 -21.60 -1.29
N ALA A 37 1.63 -22.64 -0.78
CA ALA A 37 0.73 -23.48 -1.58
C ALA A 37 -0.61 -22.80 -1.85
N THR A 38 -1.19 -22.14 -0.84
CA THR A 38 -2.46 -21.42 -0.97
C THR A 38 -2.43 -20.15 -0.14
N LEU A 39 -2.98 -19.07 -0.67
CA LEU A 39 -3.26 -17.83 0.05
C LEU A 39 -4.75 -17.48 -0.10
N GLN A 40 -5.40 -17.24 1.02
CA GLN A 40 -6.76 -16.73 1.12
C GLN A 40 -6.74 -15.36 1.79
N ILE A 41 -7.57 -14.46 1.27
CA ILE A 41 -7.80 -13.12 1.78
C ILE A 41 -9.31 -13.02 1.96
N ASP A 42 -9.76 -12.71 3.17
CA ASP A 42 -11.19 -12.78 3.51
C ASP A 42 -12.04 -11.71 2.83
N THR A 43 -11.39 -10.62 2.39
CA THR A 43 -12.06 -9.48 1.77
C THR A 43 -11.44 -9.09 0.43
N GLN A 44 -12.29 -8.60 -0.47
CA GLN A 44 -11.88 -8.03 -1.76
C GLN A 44 -11.56 -6.53 -1.67
N GLU A 45 -12.04 -5.86 -0.61
CA GLU A 45 -11.79 -4.45 -0.34
C GLU A 45 -11.40 -4.28 1.14
N ALA A 46 -10.35 -3.50 1.41
CA ALA A 46 -10.03 -3.11 2.77
C ALA A 46 -11.12 -2.17 3.31
N ARG A 47 -11.30 -2.13 4.63
CA ARG A 47 -12.30 -1.27 5.26
C ARG A 47 -11.73 -0.63 6.51
N ALA A 48 -12.09 0.63 6.70
CA ALA A 48 -11.80 1.40 7.90
C ALA A 48 -12.28 0.66 9.15
N ASN A 49 -11.39 0.44 10.12
CA ASN A 49 -11.70 -0.15 11.42
C ASN A 49 -12.34 -1.56 11.37
N VAL A 50 -12.15 -2.29 10.27
CA VAL A 50 -12.62 -3.68 10.11
C VAL A 50 -11.41 -4.58 9.93
N ALA A 51 -11.44 -5.76 10.57
CA ALA A 51 -10.37 -6.74 10.44
C ALA A 51 -10.10 -7.11 8.97
N PHE A 52 -8.83 -7.03 8.60
CA PHE A 52 -8.29 -7.52 7.34
C PHE A 52 -7.49 -8.78 7.62
N ASN A 53 -8.05 -9.91 7.21
CA ASN A 53 -7.54 -11.23 7.55
C ASN A 53 -6.93 -11.93 6.34
N ILE A 54 -5.87 -12.67 6.60
CA ILE A 54 -5.27 -13.59 5.67
C ILE A 54 -5.17 -14.98 6.29
N SER A 55 -5.22 -15.99 5.43
CA SER A 55 -4.89 -17.37 5.78
C SER A 55 -4.05 -17.98 4.67
N LEU A 56 -2.98 -18.69 5.02
CA LEU A 56 -2.15 -19.37 4.04
C LEU A 56 -1.69 -20.74 4.51
N ASN A 57 -1.43 -21.60 3.53
CA ASN A 57 -0.79 -22.90 3.75
C ASN A 57 0.53 -22.94 3.00
N LEU A 58 1.54 -23.51 3.63
CA LEU A 58 2.83 -23.78 3.01
C LEU A 58 2.76 -25.07 2.18
N SER A 59 3.76 -25.28 1.33
CA SER A 59 4.04 -26.57 0.70
C SER A 59 4.32 -27.62 1.79
N GLU A 60 3.99 -28.89 1.53
CA GLU A 60 4.20 -29.97 2.50
C GLU A 60 5.66 -30.07 2.96
N GLU A 61 6.61 -29.84 2.03
CA GLU A 61 8.05 -29.82 2.33
C GLU A 61 8.43 -28.68 3.28
N ALA A 62 8.01 -27.44 2.97
CA ALA A 62 8.32 -26.30 3.83
C ALA A 62 7.64 -26.41 5.20
N ASP A 63 6.41 -26.92 5.23
CA ASP A 63 5.62 -27.09 6.46
C ASP A 63 6.27 -28.10 7.42
N GLN A 64 6.75 -29.23 6.90
CA GLN A 64 7.41 -30.28 7.67
C GLN A 64 8.83 -29.89 8.12
N ASN A 65 9.48 -28.97 7.42
CA ASN A 65 10.87 -28.55 7.68
C ASN A 65 10.97 -27.32 8.59
N GLY A 66 9.97 -27.10 9.46
CA GLY A 66 10.01 -26.06 10.49
C GLY A 66 9.99 -24.62 9.97
N THR A 67 9.55 -24.40 8.73
CA THR A 67 9.48 -23.05 8.13
C THR A 67 8.48 -22.19 8.90
N THR A 68 8.86 -20.95 9.22
CA THR A 68 7.96 -19.95 9.81
C THR A 68 7.67 -18.82 8.83
N VAL A 69 6.58 -18.10 9.07
CA VAL A 69 6.08 -17.08 8.15
C VAL A 69 6.00 -15.74 8.86
N GLU A 70 6.63 -14.73 8.27
CA GLU A 70 6.39 -13.34 8.60
C GLU A 70 5.53 -12.68 7.53
N TRP A 71 4.59 -11.87 7.99
CA TRP A 71 3.73 -11.04 7.16
C TRP A 71 4.09 -9.58 7.41
N ILE A 72 4.56 -8.91 6.36
CA ILE A 72 4.96 -7.51 6.41
C ILE A 72 3.88 -6.71 5.68
N THR A 73 3.19 -5.84 6.41
CA THR A 73 2.10 -5.02 5.91
C THR A 73 2.49 -3.54 5.87
N GLN A 74 1.88 -2.79 4.96
CA GLN A 74 1.95 -1.34 4.92
C GLN A 74 0.57 -0.79 4.57
N ILE A 75 0.04 0.04 5.46
CA ILE A 75 -1.21 0.76 5.26
C ILE A 75 -0.88 2.13 4.70
N CYS A 76 -1.52 2.48 3.59
CA CYS A 76 -1.49 3.83 3.03
C CYS A 76 -2.85 4.47 3.19
N ILE A 77 -2.87 5.78 3.44
CA ILE A 77 -4.07 6.54 3.76
C ILE A 77 -4.41 7.56 2.67
N ASN A 78 -5.65 8.03 2.66
CA ASN A 78 -6.23 8.90 1.64
C ASN A 78 -5.49 10.23 1.44
N SER A 79 -4.61 10.63 2.37
CA SER A 79 -3.70 11.78 2.18
C SER A 79 -2.52 11.51 1.22
N GLY A 80 -2.33 10.26 0.80
CA GLY A 80 -1.18 9.79 0.03
C GLY A 80 0.05 9.41 0.87
N VAL A 81 -0.07 9.45 2.20
CA VAL A 81 0.98 9.01 3.12
C VAL A 81 0.83 7.52 3.43
N CYS A 82 1.95 6.82 3.58
CA CYS A 82 1.98 5.44 4.05
C CYS A 82 2.62 5.37 5.42
N TYR A 83 2.05 4.57 6.32
CA TYR A 83 2.69 4.24 7.58
C TYR A 83 3.95 3.39 7.35
N PRO A 84 4.90 3.41 8.31
CA PRO A 84 6.01 2.47 8.28
C PRO A 84 5.52 1.03 8.17
N PRO A 85 6.23 0.16 7.44
CA PRO A 85 5.93 -1.26 7.41
C PRO A 85 5.82 -1.85 8.81
N ASN A 86 4.81 -2.70 9.03
CA ASN A 86 4.67 -3.48 10.25
C ASN A 86 4.93 -4.96 9.95
N THR A 87 5.83 -5.58 10.70
CA THR A 87 6.13 -7.01 10.58
C THR A 87 5.46 -7.76 11.71
N GLN A 88 4.72 -8.82 11.37
CA GLN A 88 4.22 -9.79 12.34
C GLN A 88 4.65 -11.20 11.95
N SER A 89 5.01 -12.01 12.94
CA SER A 89 5.06 -13.46 12.74
C SER A 89 3.62 -13.98 12.72
N LEU A 90 3.31 -14.84 11.75
CA LEU A 90 2.01 -15.50 11.70
C LEU A 90 1.95 -16.64 12.72
N GLU A 91 0.75 -16.95 13.17
CA GLU A 91 0.50 -18.08 14.06
C GLU A 91 -0.33 -19.13 13.32
N ARG A 92 -0.27 -20.38 13.77
CA ARG A 92 -1.09 -21.45 13.20
C ARG A 92 -2.43 -21.53 13.92
N ASP A 93 -3.49 -21.69 13.14
CA ASP A 93 -4.81 -22.00 13.67
C ASP A 93 -4.98 -23.51 13.98
N GLU A 94 -6.16 -23.91 14.43
CA GLU A 94 -6.49 -25.31 14.74
C GLU A 94 -6.44 -26.24 13.52
N SER A 95 -6.56 -25.69 12.30
CA SER A 95 -6.47 -26.42 11.04
C SER A 95 -5.02 -26.59 10.56
N GLY A 96 -4.08 -25.88 11.19
CA GLY A 96 -2.67 -25.83 10.82
C GLY A 96 -2.33 -24.72 9.83
N ALA A 97 -3.30 -23.92 9.39
CA ALA A 97 -3.10 -22.80 8.48
C ALA A 97 -2.47 -21.61 9.22
N TRP A 98 -1.61 -20.86 8.53
CA TRP A 98 -0.99 -19.65 9.06
C TRP A 98 -1.94 -18.47 8.90
N ILE A 99 -2.28 -17.81 10.01
CA ILE A 99 -3.26 -16.73 10.05
C ILE A 99 -2.63 -15.42 10.49
N GLY A 100 -3.13 -14.33 9.90
CA GLY A 100 -2.76 -12.97 10.24
C GLY A 100 -3.95 -12.03 10.17
N GLU A 101 -4.00 -11.08 11.10
CA GLU A 101 -5.00 -10.03 11.16
C GLU A 101 -4.32 -8.67 11.35
N ILE A 102 -4.80 -7.66 10.61
CA ILE A 102 -4.58 -6.25 10.92
C ILE A 102 -5.91 -5.51 10.93
N ILE A 103 -5.96 -4.35 11.58
CA ILE A 103 -7.11 -3.45 11.51
C ILE A 103 -6.65 -2.15 10.84
N PRO A 104 -7.07 -1.87 9.60
CA PRO A 104 -6.74 -0.63 8.94
C PRO A 104 -7.39 0.58 9.61
N ASP A 105 -6.68 1.70 9.55
CA ASP A 105 -7.12 3.01 10.04
C ASP A 105 -8.36 3.54 9.28
N ASP A 106 -9.04 4.53 9.86
CA ASP A 106 -10.26 5.12 9.28
C ASP A 106 -10.04 5.76 7.90
N SER A 107 -8.80 6.15 7.62
CA SER A 107 -8.40 6.85 6.41
C SER A 107 -7.72 5.95 5.38
N VAL A 108 -7.78 4.61 5.53
CA VAL A 108 -7.11 3.65 4.62
C VAL A 108 -7.51 3.86 3.15
N THR A 109 -6.51 4.02 2.28
CA THR A 109 -6.67 3.99 0.82
C THR A 109 -6.40 2.58 0.26
N TYR A 110 -5.38 1.90 0.77
CA TYR A 110 -5.06 0.52 0.42
C TYR A 110 -4.11 -0.10 1.45
N VAL A 111 -4.08 -1.43 1.47
CA VAL A 111 -3.13 -2.24 2.23
C VAL A 111 -2.20 -2.93 1.23
N ASN A 112 -0.90 -2.70 1.36
CA ASN A 112 0.13 -3.49 0.70
C ASN A 112 0.67 -4.53 1.67
N TRP A 113 1.11 -5.68 1.17
CA TRP A 113 1.86 -6.62 1.99
C TRP A 113 2.71 -7.56 1.17
N ARG A 114 3.69 -8.18 1.83
CA ARG A 114 4.54 -9.27 1.34
C ARG A 114 4.76 -10.31 2.43
N PHE A 115 5.27 -11.48 2.08
CA PHE A 115 5.68 -12.50 3.03
C PHE A 115 7.20 -12.63 3.09
N VAL A 116 7.70 -13.09 4.24
CA VAL A 116 9.06 -13.60 4.39
C VAL A 116 8.97 -14.98 5.03
N LEU A 117 9.50 -15.99 4.33
CA LEU A 117 9.62 -17.35 4.85
C LEU A 117 10.99 -17.51 5.50
N HIS A 118 11.01 -18.05 6.71
CA HIS A 118 12.23 -18.35 7.46
C HIS A 118 12.38 -19.87 7.55
N TYR A 119 13.40 -20.41 6.89
CA TYR A 119 13.65 -21.85 6.84
C TYR A 119 14.55 -22.31 8.00
N GLU A 120 14.43 -23.57 8.38
CA GLU A 120 15.34 -24.21 9.34
C GLU A 120 16.78 -24.20 8.79
N GLY A 121 17.64 -23.37 9.37
CA GLY A 121 18.99 -23.07 8.84
C GLY A 121 19.30 -21.59 8.63
N GLN A 122 18.37 -20.69 8.97
CA GLN A 122 18.51 -19.22 8.95
C GLN A 122 18.59 -18.59 7.56
N SER A 123 18.20 -19.30 6.50
CA SER A 123 17.91 -18.65 5.21
C SER A 123 16.50 -18.06 5.24
N GLU A 124 16.35 -16.85 4.73
CA GLU A 124 15.07 -16.18 4.55
C GLU A 124 14.81 -15.89 3.06
N VAL A 125 13.55 -15.98 2.63
CA VAL A 125 13.12 -15.62 1.28
C VAL A 125 11.91 -14.70 1.37
N SER A 126 11.98 -13.55 0.72
CA SER A 126 10.82 -12.68 0.56
C SER A 126 10.00 -13.11 -0.66
N ILE A 127 8.68 -13.11 -0.50
CA ILE A 127 7.75 -13.43 -1.57
C ILE A 127 6.83 -12.21 -1.77
N PRO A 128 6.82 -11.62 -2.98
CA PRO A 128 7.82 -11.81 -4.05
C PRO A 128 9.21 -11.30 -3.62
N GLU A 129 10.25 -11.63 -4.38
CA GLU A 129 11.63 -11.24 -4.05
C GLU A 129 11.82 -9.71 -3.98
N THR A 130 11.01 -8.96 -4.73
CA THR A 130 11.07 -7.49 -4.77
C THR A 130 9.69 -6.86 -4.65
N GLY A 131 9.60 -5.78 -3.88
CA GLY A 131 8.37 -5.02 -3.71
C GLY A 131 7.42 -5.63 -2.68
N TRP A 132 6.15 -5.23 -2.76
CA TRP A 132 5.10 -5.71 -1.86
C TRP A 132 4.45 -6.98 -2.41
N GLY A 133 4.07 -6.97 -3.67
CA GLY A 133 3.52 -8.15 -4.33
C GLY A 133 2.02 -8.33 -4.16
N TRP A 134 1.42 -7.85 -3.07
CA TRP A 134 -0.02 -7.71 -2.99
C TRP A 134 -0.44 -6.30 -2.58
N LYS A 135 -1.61 -5.91 -3.08
CA LYS A 135 -2.30 -4.66 -2.77
C LYS A 135 -3.81 -4.90 -2.80
N VAL A 136 -4.51 -4.51 -1.74
CA VAL A 136 -5.98 -4.43 -1.72
C VAL A 136 -6.40 -3.01 -1.42
N TRP A 137 -7.21 -2.45 -2.32
CA TRP A 137 -7.79 -1.12 -2.17
C TRP A 137 -8.94 -1.12 -1.17
N SER A 138 -9.10 0.01 -0.50
CA SER A 138 -10.21 0.24 0.43
C SER A 138 -11.56 0.26 -0.30
N SER A 139 -12.68 0.12 0.40
CA SER A 139 -14.00 0.39 -0.18
C SER A 139 -14.31 1.89 -0.27
N CYS A 140 -13.47 2.74 0.32
CA CYS A 140 -13.49 4.19 0.19
C CYS A 140 -12.04 4.67 0.11
N TRP A 141 -11.52 4.79 -1.11
CA TRP A 141 -10.13 5.16 -1.38
C TRP A 141 -10.03 6.46 -2.15
N TYR A 142 -8.93 7.17 -1.92
CA TYR A 142 -8.51 8.30 -2.74
C TYR A 142 -7.14 8.03 -3.36
N ASP A 143 -7.05 8.25 -4.67
CA ASP A 143 -5.80 8.21 -5.41
C ASP A 143 -5.81 9.24 -6.54
N ASN A 144 -4.70 9.98 -6.66
CA ASN A 144 -4.43 10.91 -7.75
C ASN A 144 -5.61 11.81 -8.18
N GLY A 145 -6.33 12.40 -7.21
CA GLY A 145 -7.46 13.29 -7.49
C GLY A 145 -8.81 12.61 -7.67
N THR A 146 -8.87 11.29 -7.55
CA THR A 146 -10.07 10.48 -7.77
C THR A 146 -10.43 9.71 -6.51
N TRP A 147 -11.72 9.74 -6.15
CA TRP A 147 -12.29 8.87 -5.12
C TRP A 147 -12.97 7.66 -5.75
N GLY A 148 -12.89 6.51 -5.09
CA GLY A 148 -13.51 5.28 -5.55
C GLY A 148 -13.74 4.25 -4.46
N GLY A 149 -14.24 3.08 -4.90
CA GLY A 149 -14.62 1.97 -4.04
C GLY A 149 -16.13 1.83 -3.87
N SER A 150 -16.56 0.66 -3.38
CA SER A 150 -17.99 0.36 -3.23
C SER A 150 -18.73 1.32 -2.29
N VAL A 151 -18.13 1.63 -1.13
CA VAL A 151 -18.72 2.52 -0.13
C VAL A 151 -18.72 3.98 -0.62
N TRP A 152 -17.68 4.42 -1.35
CA TRP A 152 -17.71 5.73 -2.01
C TRP A 152 -18.87 5.83 -3.03
N SER A 153 -19.14 4.76 -3.76
CA SER A 153 -20.22 4.75 -4.76
C SER A 153 -21.61 4.89 -4.14
N ASP A 154 -21.79 4.36 -2.92
CA ASP A 154 -23.05 4.38 -2.20
C ASP A 154 -23.25 5.64 -1.34
N LEU A 155 -22.17 6.12 -0.69
CA LEU A 155 -22.22 7.16 0.34
C LEU A 155 -21.54 8.47 -0.06
N GLY A 156 -20.69 8.46 -1.09
CA GLY A 156 -19.93 9.63 -1.51
C GLY A 156 -19.09 10.19 -0.38
N ASP A 157 -19.22 11.50 -0.14
CA ASP A 157 -18.44 12.24 0.86
C ASP A 157 -18.59 11.70 2.28
N ASP A 158 -19.69 11.01 2.60
CA ASP A 158 -19.93 10.43 3.93
C ASP A 158 -18.98 9.27 4.27
N CYS A 159 -18.22 8.74 3.28
CA CYS A 159 -17.20 7.74 3.55
C CYS A 159 -15.83 8.33 3.90
N LYS A 160 -15.66 9.65 3.75
CA LYS A 160 -14.42 10.34 4.12
C LYS A 160 -14.29 10.36 5.65
N PRO A 161 -13.08 10.13 6.19
CA PRO A 161 -12.85 10.34 7.61
C PRO A 161 -13.11 11.80 7.96
N ASP A 162 -13.64 12.05 9.16
CA ASP A 162 -13.91 13.41 9.63
C ASP A 162 -12.60 14.23 9.60
N GLU A 163 -12.61 15.39 8.94
CA GLU A 163 -11.47 16.29 8.75
C GLU A 163 -10.91 16.91 10.06
N GLU A 164 -11.35 16.43 11.22
CA GLU A 164 -10.87 16.86 12.52
C GLU A 164 -9.52 16.23 12.89
N GLY A 165 -8.45 16.45 12.08
CA GLY A 165 -7.10 16.30 12.65
C GLY A 165 -5.89 15.87 11.81
N LEU A 166 -5.77 16.14 10.50
CA LEU A 166 -4.45 16.05 9.84
C LEU A 166 -4.08 17.27 8.99
N PRO A 167 -2.84 17.81 9.14
CA PRO A 167 -2.37 18.93 8.36
C PRO A 167 -1.99 18.45 6.95
N GLY A 168 -2.93 18.56 6.01
CA GLY A 168 -2.61 18.38 4.60
C GLY A 168 -1.60 19.44 4.12
N PRO A 169 -0.67 19.09 3.20
CA PRO A 169 0.33 20.02 2.65
C PRO A 169 -0.28 21.15 1.80
N THR A 170 -1.60 21.17 1.61
CA THR A 170 -2.34 22.22 0.88
C THR A 170 -2.71 23.41 1.76
N ALA A 171 -2.69 23.27 3.10
CA ALA A 171 -3.08 24.34 4.02
C ALA A 171 -2.21 25.63 4.00
N PRO A 172 -0.87 25.61 3.75
CA PRO A 172 -0.10 26.85 3.83
C PRO A 172 -0.13 27.73 2.57
N LEU A 173 -0.59 27.24 1.42
CA LEU A 173 -0.53 28.02 0.18
C LEU A 173 -1.63 29.09 0.09
N ALA A 174 -2.78 28.91 0.75
CA ALA A 174 -3.83 29.93 0.79
C ALA A 174 -3.51 31.10 1.75
N ALA A 175 -2.65 30.89 2.75
CA ALA A 175 -2.30 31.93 3.73
C ALA A 175 -1.31 32.97 3.19
N LEU A 176 -0.48 32.62 2.19
CA LEU A 176 0.52 33.53 1.63
C LEU A 176 -0.07 34.57 0.67
N SER A 177 -1.18 34.28 -0.01
CA SER A 177 -1.81 35.23 -0.95
C SER A 177 -2.48 36.42 -0.24
N LEU A 178 -3.00 36.22 0.98
CA LEU A 178 -3.65 37.29 1.75
C LEU A 178 -2.65 38.25 2.39
N ALA A 179 -1.43 37.80 2.70
CA ALA A 179 -0.38 38.65 3.28
C ALA A 179 0.17 39.69 2.28
N MET A 180 0.26 39.34 0.99
CA MET A 180 0.75 40.26 -0.04
C MET A 180 -0.25 41.36 -0.41
N ALA A 181 -1.56 41.07 -0.40
CA ALA A 181 -2.60 42.07 -0.67
C ALA A 181 -2.67 43.13 0.44
N ALA A 182 -2.51 42.74 1.71
CA ALA A 182 -2.49 43.67 2.84
C ALA A 182 -1.23 44.56 2.87
N LEU A 183 -0.09 44.08 2.37
CA LEU A 183 1.13 44.88 2.26
C LEU A 183 1.07 45.93 1.13
N MET A 184 0.32 45.68 0.06
CA MET A 184 0.13 46.65 -1.04
C MET A 184 -0.91 47.74 -0.70
N ALA A 185 -1.95 47.41 0.08
CA ALA A 185 -2.97 48.39 0.50
C ALA A 185 -2.49 49.41 1.54
N ARG A 186 -1.30 49.24 2.12
CA ARG A 186 -0.73 50.15 3.13
C ARG A 186 0.24 51.19 2.56
N ARG A 187 0.30 51.29 1.23
CA ARG A 187 1.25 52.16 0.51
C ARG A 187 0.59 53.22 -0.39
N ASP A 188 -0.67 53.52 -0.14
CA ASP A 188 -1.35 54.74 -0.64
C ASP A 188 -1.65 55.69 0.54
#